data_AF-A0A2V8I7D9-F1
#
_entry.id   AF-A0A2V8I7D9-F1
#
_cell.length_a   1.000
_cell.length_b   1.000
_cell.length_c   1.000
_cell.angle_alpha   90.00
_cell.angle_beta   90.00
_cell.angle_gamma   90.00
#
_symmetry.space_group_name_H-M   'P 1'
#
loop_
_entity.id
_entity.type
_entity.pdbx_description
1 polymer ?
#
loop_
_entity_poly.entity_id
_entity_poly.type
_entity_poly.pdbx_seq_one_letter_code
_entity_poly.pdbx_strand_id
1 'polypeptide(L)'
;MKAIYGLYSDPDSAQHAVESLRRAGVADDSISVLASQPYEEYEFSQRYKQTWLFWIAAGGGALGLWLGLGLAYLTETRWPLVT
;
A
#
# COMPACT_ATOMS: atom_id res chain seq x y z
N MET A 1 24.06 5.47 10.61
CA MET A 1 22.74 4.94 11.01
C MET A 1 22.98 3.67 11.82
N LYS A 2 22.28 3.47 12.95
CA LYS A 2 22.46 2.29 13.82
C LYS A 2 21.13 1.56 13.90
N ALA A 3 21.08 0.36 13.35
CA ALA A 3 19.93 -0.52 13.43
C ALA A 3 20.22 -1.65 14.42
N ILE A 4 19.20 -2.08 15.14
CA ILE A 4 19.27 -3.24 16.03
C ILE A 4 18.54 -4.38 15.31
N TYR A 5 19.22 -5.50 15.15
CA TYR A 5 18.67 -6.69 14.52
C TYR A 5 18.50 -7.78 15.57
N GLY A 6 17.30 -8.35 15.65
CA GLY A 6 17.01 -9.55 16.44
C GLY A 6 16.67 -10.69 15.49
N LEU A 7 17.32 -11.85 15.68
CA LEU A 7 17.00 -13.07 14.95
C LEU A 7 16.21 -13.99 15.88
N TYR A 8 15.03 -14.41 15.43
CA TYR A 8 14.13 -15.29 16.17
C TYR A 8 13.91 -16.55 15.35
N SER A 9 13.97 -17.71 16.00
CA SER A 9 13.73 -19.02 15.38
C SER A 9 12.25 -19.29 15.13
N ASP A 10 11.39 -18.70 15.96
CA ASP A 10 9.96 -19.01 16.01
C ASP A 10 9.11 -17.74 15.85
N PRO A 11 7.97 -17.81 15.12
CA PRO A 11 7.07 -16.67 14.92
C PRO A 11 6.53 -16.08 16.22
N ASP A 12 6.19 -16.92 17.20
CA ASP A 12 5.70 -16.48 18.52
C ASP A 12 6.71 -15.59 19.24
N SER A 13 7.97 -15.98 19.22
CA SER A 13 9.07 -15.23 19.84
C SER A 13 9.25 -13.87 19.14
N ALA A 14 9.11 -13.84 17.82
CA ALA A 14 9.15 -12.60 17.04
C ALA A 14 7.95 -11.68 17.38
N GLN A 15 6.75 -12.23 17.52
CA GLN A 15 5.56 -11.44 17.92
C GLN A 15 5.74 -10.83 19.31
N HIS A 16 6.20 -11.61 20.27
CA HIS A 16 6.48 -11.12 21.63
C HIS A 16 7.52 -9.98 21.63
N ALA A 17 8.56 -10.10 20.79
CA ALA A 17 9.55 -9.04 20.64
C ALA A 17 8.93 -7.75 20.05
N VAL A 18 8.14 -7.86 18.97
CA VAL A 18 7.44 -6.71 18.37
C VAL A 18 6.50 -6.05 19.38
N GLU A 19 5.72 -6.84 20.10
CA GLU A 19 4.79 -6.36 21.13
C GLU A 19 5.52 -5.64 22.27
N SER A 20 6.66 -6.20 22.73
CA SER A 20 7.49 -5.54 23.75
C SER A 20 8.06 -4.21 23.27
N LEU A 21 8.48 -4.10 22.00
CA LEU A 21 8.97 -2.86 21.40
C LEU A 21 7.85 -1.82 21.29
N ARG A 22 6.64 -2.25 20.88
CA ARG A 22 5.45 -1.39 20.83
C ARG A 22 5.09 -0.86 22.22
N ARG A 23 5.10 -1.71 23.26
CA ARG A 23 4.89 -1.30 24.66
C ARG A 23 5.97 -0.36 25.18
N ALA A 24 7.21 -0.49 24.69
CA ALA A 24 8.29 0.43 24.99
C ALA A 24 8.18 1.78 24.25
N GLY A 25 7.16 1.96 23.41
CA GLY A 25 6.89 3.20 22.67
C GLY A 25 7.66 3.32 21.35
N VAL A 26 8.24 2.22 20.85
CA VAL A 26 8.89 2.20 19.53
C VAL A 26 7.79 2.27 18.47
N ALA A 27 7.85 3.30 17.62
CA ALA A 27 6.87 3.50 16.57
C ALA A 27 6.85 2.30 15.63
N ASP A 28 5.66 1.81 15.30
CA ASP A 28 5.46 0.68 14.42
C ASP A 28 6.25 0.83 13.11
N ASP A 29 6.26 2.00 12.46
CA ASP A 29 7.00 2.25 11.22
C ASP A 29 8.52 2.02 11.29
N SER A 30 9.10 1.98 12.49
CA SER A 30 10.53 1.72 12.72
C SER A 30 10.86 0.24 12.93
N ILE A 31 9.84 -0.61 13.12
CA ILE A 31 9.97 -2.05 13.30
C ILE A 31 9.75 -2.73 11.95
N SER A 32 10.76 -3.41 11.43
CA SER A 32 10.68 -4.23 10.22
C SER A 32 10.96 -5.68 10.56
N VAL A 33 9.98 -6.55 10.27
CA VAL A 33 10.09 -7.99 10.44
C VAL A 33 10.25 -8.62 9.06
N LEU A 34 11.34 -9.35 8.85
CA LEU A 34 11.55 -10.16 7.65
C LEU A 34 11.27 -11.62 7.98
N ALA A 35 10.34 -12.22 7.26
CA ALA A 35 10.01 -13.64 7.34
C ALA A 35 10.12 -14.28 5.95
N SER A 36 10.45 -15.57 5.91
CA SER A 36 10.54 -16.33 4.65
C SER A 36 9.17 -16.65 4.04
N GLN A 37 8.11 -16.56 4.84
CA GLN A 37 6.75 -16.88 4.47
C GLN A 37 5.76 -15.88 5.11
N PRO A 38 4.63 -15.58 4.45
CA PRO A 38 3.60 -14.72 5.02
C PRO A 38 2.91 -15.44 6.18
N TYR A 39 3.01 -14.89 7.38
CA TYR A 39 2.38 -15.43 8.59
C TYR A 39 1.06 -14.72 8.90
N GLU A 40 0.02 -14.94 8.09
CA GLU A 40 -1.27 -14.21 8.13
C GLU A 40 -1.97 -14.20 9.51
N GLU A 41 -1.70 -15.22 10.33
CA GLU A 41 -2.24 -15.37 11.69
C GLU A 41 -1.68 -14.35 12.70
N TYR A 42 -0.56 -13.69 12.37
CA TYR A 42 0.16 -12.84 13.29
C TYR A 42 -0.04 -11.36 12.96
N GLU A 43 -0.29 -10.52 13.96
CA GLU A 43 -0.61 -9.09 13.80
C GLU A 43 0.50 -8.30 13.08
N PHE A 44 1.76 -8.75 13.21
CA PHE A 44 2.89 -8.16 12.49
C PHE A 44 2.87 -8.41 10.97
N SER A 45 2.14 -9.43 10.51
CA SER A 45 1.99 -9.75 9.09
C SER A 45 1.00 -8.83 8.38
N GLN A 46 0.03 -8.29 9.12
CA GLN A 46 -0.99 -7.38 8.61
C GLN A 46 -0.51 -5.93 8.54
N ARG A 47 0.78 -5.71 8.27
CA ARG A 47 1.25 -4.39 7.83
C ARG A 47 0.82 -4.16 6.38
N TYR A 48 -0.50 -4.09 6.17
CA TYR A 48 -1.07 -3.49 4.98
C TYR A 48 -0.73 -2.00 5.06
N LYS A 49 0.46 -1.63 4.59
CA LYS A 49 0.75 -0.23 4.27
C LYS A 49 -0.35 0.19 3.31
N GLN A 50 -1.26 1.04 3.76
CA GLN A 50 -2.27 1.65 2.92
C GLN A 50 -1.52 2.40 1.83
N THR A 51 -1.30 1.72 0.71
CA THR A 51 -0.41 2.21 -0.32
C THR A 51 -1.24 3.18 -1.12
N TRP A 52 -0.75 4.41 -1.29
CA TRP A 52 -1.40 5.41 -2.15
C TRP A 52 -1.56 4.94 -3.60
N LEU A 53 -0.94 3.82 -3.96
CA LEU A 53 -1.03 3.18 -5.27
C LEU A 53 -2.47 2.97 -5.74
N PHE A 54 -3.40 2.57 -4.86
CA PHE A 54 -4.80 2.41 -5.23
C PHE A 54 -5.41 3.75 -5.68
N TRP A 55 -5.15 4.82 -4.94
CA TRP A 55 -5.66 6.16 -5.25
C TRP A 55 -5.02 6.74 -6.51
N ILE A 56 -3.72 6.49 -6.72
CA ILE A 56 -3.02 6.92 -7.94
C ILE A 56 -3.58 6.19 -9.16
N ALA A 57 -3.79 4.87 -9.07
CA ALA A 57 -4.37 4.08 -10.15
C ALA A 57 -5.82 4.50 -10.45
N ALA A 58 -6.65 4.65 -9.42
CA ALA A 58 -8.03 5.11 -9.57
C ALA A 58 -8.11 6.53 -10.16
N GLY A 59 -7.25 7.44 -9.69
CA GLY A 59 -7.14 8.80 -10.22
C GLY A 59 -6.72 8.83 -11.68
N GLY A 60 -5.70 8.05 -12.05
CA GLY A 60 -5.26 7.91 -13.44
C GLY A 60 -6.35 7.36 -14.36
N GLY A 61 -7.09 6.34 -13.91
CA GLY A 61 -8.22 5.78 -14.65
C GLY A 61 -9.36 6.77 -14.86
N ALA A 62 -9.76 7.49 -13.81
CA ALA A 62 -10.80 8.52 -13.89
C ALA A 62 -10.41 9.66 -14.84
N LEU A 63 -9.15 10.09 -14.78
CA LEU A 63 -8.64 11.18 -15.62
C LEU A 63 -8.55 10.77 -17.09
N GLY A 64 -8.10 9.53 -17.38
CA GLY A 64 -8.11 8.97 -18.74
C GLY A 64 -9.52 8.86 -19.33
N LEU A 65 -10.49 8.38 -18.54
CA LEU A 65 -11.89 8.30 -18.96
C LEU A 65 -12.47 9.69 -19.27
N TRP A 66 -12.22 10.67 -18.39
CA TRP A 66 -12.71 12.03 -18.57
C TRP A 66 -12.13 12.69 -19.83
N LEU A 67 -10.82 12.52 -20.08
CA LEU A 67 -10.18 13.01 -21.30
C LEU A 67 -10.73 12.32 -22.55
N GLY A 68 -10.93 11.01 -22.52
CA GLY A 68 -11.48 10.26 -23.66
C GLY A 68 -12.89 10.71 -24.02
N LEU A 69 -13.78 10.83 -23.03
CA LEU A 69 -15.15 11.32 -23.22
C LEU A 69 -15.16 12.78 -23.68
N GLY A 70 -14.34 13.63 -23.08
CA GLY A 70 -14.21 15.04 -23.47
C GLY A 70 -13.75 15.20 -24.91
N LEU A 71 -12.76 14.40 -25.34
CA LEU A 71 -12.26 14.44 -26.72
C LEU A 71 -13.31 13.95 -27.72
N ALA A 72 -14.02 12.87 -27.39
CA ALA A 72 -15.12 12.36 -28.22
C ALA A 72 -16.23 13.40 -28.38
N TYR A 73 -16.68 14.00 -27.28
CA TYR A 73 -17.70 15.05 -27.27
C TYR A 73 -17.27 16.29 -28.07
N LEU A 74 -16.02 16.72 -27.91
CA LEU A 74 -15.49 17.87 -28.63
C LEU A 74 -15.36 17.60 -30.13
N THR A 75 -15.02 16.37 -30.51
CA THR A 75 -14.97 15.93 -31.91
C THR A 75 -16.36 15.93 -32.53
N GLU A 76 -17.36 15.38 -31.84
CA GLU A 76 -18.76 15.38 -32.27
C GLU A 76 -19.30 16.81 -32.45
N THR A 77 -19.01 17.70 -31.50
CA THR A 77 -19.51 19.09 -31.54
C THR A 77 -18.85 19.91 -32.66
N ARG A 78 -17.57 19.67 -32.93
CA ARG A 78 -16.79 20.44 -33.92
C ARG A 78 -16.92 19.90 -35.33
N TRP A 79 -17.18 18.60 -35.49
CA TRP A 79 -17.42 17.94 -36.78
C TRP A 79 -18.73 17.16 -36.74
N PRO A 80 -19.88 17.85 -36.68
CA PRO A 80 -21.17 17.18 -36.75
C PRO A 80 -21.28 16.47 -38.10
N LEU A 81 -21.62 15.18 -38.05
CA LEU A 81 -21.96 14.43 -39.26
C LEU A 81 -23.25 15.02 -39.82
N VAL A 82 -23.12 15.79 -40.90
CA VAL A 82 -24.25 16.31 -41.65
C VAL A 82 -24.81 15.15 -42.47
N THR A 83 -25.89 14.54 -41.98
CA THR A 83 -26.74 13.62 -42.78
C THR A 83 -27.80 14.40 -43.54
#